data_AF-A0A6G7XHI1-F1
#
_entry.id   AF-A0A6G7XHI1-F1
#
_cell.length_a   1.000
_cell.length_b   1.000
_cell.length_c   1.000
_cell.angle_alpha   90.00
_cell.angle_beta   90.00
_cell.angle_gamma   90.00
#
_symmetry.space_group_name_H-M   'P 1'
#
loop_
_entity.id
_entity.type
_entity.pdbx_description
1 polymer ?
#
loop_
_entity_poly.entity_id
_entity_poly.type
_entity_poly.pdbx_seq_one_letter_code
_entity_poly.pdbx_strand_id
1 'polypeptide(L)'
;MSYLTQAKLAGDQLIIQRVTACAASEGVPDAPFWASQQGWRLSAQPGWDAAYESALARKVSEPGGDSSVISDGMILAAVQAIREAESPPDPPRTETD
;
A
#
# COMPACT_ATOMS: atom_id res chain seq x y z
N MET A 1 0.16 6.44 -15.65
CA MET A 1 1.14 6.83 -14.62
C MET A 1 1.31 8.34 -14.56
N SER A 2 0.65 8.97 -13.58
CA SER A 2 0.73 10.40 -13.30
C SER A 2 1.36 10.60 -11.92
N TYR A 3 2.49 11.31 -11.85
CA TYR A 3 3.14 11.63 -10.58
C TYR A 3 2.24 12.47 -9.66
N LEU A 4 1.35 13.28 -10.25
CA LEU A 4 0.33 14.01 -9.48
C LEU A 4 -0.67 13.05 -8.82
N THR A 5 -1.10 12.00 -9.53
CA THR A 5 -2.00 10.98 -8.96
C THR A 5 -1.31 10.20 -7.85
N GLN A 6 -0.04 9.82 -8.05
CA GLN A 6 0.74 9.14 -7.02
C GLN A 6 0.96 10.00 -5.78
N ALA A 7 1.24 11.29 -5.94
CA ALA A 7 1.40 12.22 -4.82
C ALA A 7 0.09 12.39 -4.04
N LYS A 8 -1.05 12.48 -4.74
CA LYS A 8 -2.37 12.53 -4.09
C LYS A 8 -2.67 11.26 -3.31
N LEU A 9 -2.42 10.10 -3.92
CA LEU A 9 -2.67 8.80 -3.29
C LEU A 9 -1.73 8.59 -2.08
N ALA A 10 -0.44 8.90 -2.22
CA ALA A 10 0.53 8.79 -1.12
C ALA A 10 0.19 9.71 0.08
N GLY A 11 -0.51 10.83 -0.15
CA GLY A 11 -0.96 11.75 0.88
C GLY A 11 -2.39 11.50 1.39
N ASP A 12 -3.14 10.56 0.80
CA ASP A 12 -4.54 10.28 1.15
C ASP A 12 -4.61 9.60 2.53
N GLN A 13 -5.17 10.32 3.49
CA GLN A 13 -5.25 9.88 4.88
C GLN A 13 -6.14 8.66 5.06
N LEU A 14 -7.20 8.51 4.27
CA LEU A 14 -8.12 7.37 4.36
C LEU A 14 -7.45 6.10 3.84
N ILE A 15 -6.66 6.21 2.75
CA ILE A 15 -5.82 5.08 2.33
C ILE A 15 -4.80 4.72 3.41
N ILE A 16 -4.11 5.70 3.99
CA ILE A 16 -3.12 5.43 5.04
C ILE A 16 -3.77 4.71 6.22
N GLN A 17 -4.95 5.14 6.67
CA GLN A 17 -5.68 4.49 7.75
C GLN A 17 -6.06 3.03 7.42
N ARG A 18 -6.53 2.77 6.19
CA ARG A 18 -6.88 1.41 5.75
C ARG A 18 -5.65 0.51 5.65
N VAL A 19 -4.55 1.03 5.14
CA VAL A 19 -3.25 0.35 5.12
C VAL A 19 -2.77 0.06 6.54
N THR A 20 -2.88 1.02 7.46
CA THR A 20 -2.53 0.83 8.87
C THR A 20 -3.35 -0.30 9.50
N ALA A 21 -4.67 -0.36 9.24
CA ALA A 21 -5.51 -1.44 9.74
C ALA A 21 -5.09 -2.81 9.17
N CYS A 22 -4.78 -2.87 7.87
CA CYS A 22 -4.27 -4.09 7.24
C CYS A 22 -2.91 -4.51 7.83
N ALA A 23 -1.95 -3.58 7.92
CA ALA A 23 -0.62 -3.83 8.45
C ALA A 23 -0.65 -4.30 9.91
N ALA A 24 -1.50 -3.70 10.74
CA ALA A 24 -1.72 -4.14 12.12
C ALA A 24 -2.27 -5.58 12.18
N SER A 25 -3.22 -5.92 11.31
CA SER A 25 -3.81 -7.26 11.23
C SER A 25 -2.79 -8.31 10.75
N GLU A 26 -1.87 -7.89 9.88
CA GLU A 26 -0.76 -8.68 9.36
C GLU A 26 0.41 -8.82 10.37
N GLY A 27 0.32 -8.17 11.54
CA GLY A 27 1.30 -8.25 12.62
C GLY A 27 2.50 -7.30 12.47
N VAL A 28 2.38 -6.24 11.66
CA VAL A 28 3.42 -5.21 11.52
C VAL A 28 3.53 -4.39 12.83
N PRO A 29 4.71 -4.34 13.47
CA PRO A 29 4.93 -3.46 14.63
C PRO A 29 4.81 -1.99 14.24
N ASP A 30 4.20 -1.18 15.10
CA ASP A 30 3.99 0.26 14.86
C ASP A 30 3.38 0.55 13.47
N ALA A 31 2.28 -0.14 13.17
CA ALA A 31 1.58 -0.06 11.89
C ALA A 31 1.26 1.37 11.41
N PRO A 32 0.90 2.35 12.27
CA PRO A 32 0.72 3.73 11.83
C PRO A 32 1.99 4.35 11.25
N PHE A 33 3.12 4.19 11.96
CA PHE A 33 4.41 4.69 11.50
C PHE A 33 4.86 3.98 10.23
N TRP A 34 4.76 2.65 10.18
CA TRP A 34 5.08 1.87 8.99
C TRP A 34 4.26 2.32 7.77
N ALA A 35 2.94 2.43 7.88
CA ALA A 35 2.08 2.82 6.77
C ALA A 35 2.44 4.21 6.22
N SER A 36 2.75 5.17 7.10
CA SER A 36 3.19 6.51 6.69
C SER A 36 4.51 6.50 5.90
N GLN A 37 5.45 5.61 6.26
CA GLN A 37 6.72 5.47 5.55
C GLN A 37 6.55 4.79 4.18
N GLN A 38 5.63 3.83 4.08
CA GLN A 38 5.38 3.09 2.84
C GLN A 38 4.48 3.82 1.85
N GLY A 39 3.90 4.98 2.20
CA GLY A 39 2.91 5.69 1.37
C GLY A 39 3.32 5.87 -0.10
N TRP A 40 4.59 6.16 -0.37
CA TRP A 40 5.12 6.27 -1.75
C TRP A 40 5.31 4.93 -2.46
N ARG A 41 5.66 3.86 -1.73
CA ARG A 41 5.73 2.50 -2.31
C ARG A 41 4.35 1.93 -2.60
N LEU A 42 3.37 2.28 -1.77
CA LEU A 42 1.97 1.91 -1.95
C LEU A 42 1.34 2.65 -3.14
N SER A 43 1.63 3.93 -3.32
CA SER A 43 1.14 4.68 -4.50
C SER A 43 1.75 4.23 -5.83
N ALA A 44 2.87 3.53 -5.78
CA ALA A 44 3.52 2.92 -6.94
C ALA A 44 3.04 1.50 -7.27
N GLN A 45 2.09 0.95 -6.50
CA GLN A 45 1.57 -0.39 -6.76
C GLN A 45 0.87 -0.46 -8.13
N PRO A 46 1.11 -1.52 -8.93
CA PRO A 46 0.51 -1.65 -10.25
C PRO A 46 -1.02 -1.53 -10.21
N GLY A 47 -1.58 -0.64 -11.03
CA GLY A 47 -3.03 -0.46 -11.19
C GLY A 47 -3.70 0.45 -10.16
N TRP A 48 -3.01 0.82 -9.07
CA TRP A 48 -3.55 1.75 -8.07
C TRP A 48 -3.70 3.17 -8.63
N ASP A 49 -2.71 3.62 -9.40
CA ASP A 49 -2.73 4.93 -10.05
C ASP A 49 -3.91 5.07 -11.02
N ALA A 50 -4.14 4.06 -11.87
CA ALA A 50 -5.24 4.04 -12.82
C ALA A 50 -6.61 3.99 -12.14
N ALA A 51 -6.76 3.17 -11.08
CA ALA A 51 -8.01 3.07 -10.32
C ALA A 51 -8.34 4.40 -9.63
N TYR A 52 -7.35 5.01 -8.98
CA TYR A 52 -7.50 6.28 -8.29
C TYR A 52 -7.75 7.44 -9.27
N GLU A 53 -7.04 7.48 -10.40
CA GLU A 53 -7.28 8.46 -11.48
C GLU A 53 -8.70 8.36 -12.04
N SER A 54 -9.21 7.13 -12.25
CA SER A 54 -10.60 6.89 -12.65
C SER A 54 -11.60 7.41 -11.61
N ALA A 55 -11.33 7.22 -10.32
CA ALA A 55 -12.19 7.73 -9.24
C ALA A 55 -12.22 9.27 -9.21
N LEU A 56 -11.06 9.91 -9.41
CA LEU A 56 -10.99 11.37 -9.54
C LEU A 56 -11.79 11.89 -10.74
N ALA A 57 -11.70 11.21 -11.89
CA ALA A 57 -12.49 11.57 -13.08
C ALA A 57 -14.01 11.44 -12.85
N ARG A 58 -14.42 10.46 -12.04
CA ARG A 58 -15.82 10.26 -11.60
C ARG A 58 -16.24 11.19 -10.44
N LYS A 59 -15.34 12.06 -9.97
CA LYS A 59 -15.58 12.99 -8.85
C LYS A 59 -15.97 12.28 -7.54
N VAL A 60 -15.39 11.11 -7.28
CA VAL A 60 -15.50 10.46 -5.96
C VAL A 60 -14.87 11.40 -4.93
N SER A 61 -15.61 11.74 -3.87
CA SER A 61 -15.17 12.72 -2.87
C SER A 61 -13.98 12.23 -2.05
N GLU A 62 -13.97 10.93 -1.71
CA GLU A 62 -12.99 10.30 -0.84
C GLU A 62 -12.48 8.99 -1.47
N PRO A 63 -11.73 9.08 -2.58
CA PRO A 63 -11.31 7.89 -3.33
C PRO A 63 -10.49 6.91 -2.49
N GLY A 64 -9.71 7.38 -1.50
CA GLY A 64 -8.98 6.48 -0.62
C GLY A 64 -9.83 5.75 0.43
N GLY A 65 -10.97 6.32 0.81
CA GLY A 65 -11.94 5.66 1.69
C GLY A 65 -12.85 4.68 0.96
N ASP A 66 -12.94 4.79 -0.36
CA ASP A 66 -13.84 3.99 -1.18
C ASP A 66 -13.21 2.62 -1.55
N SER A 67 -13.75 1.55 -0.98
CA SER A 67 -13.30 0.17 -1.24
C SER A 67 -13.58 -0.32 -2.66
N SER A 68 -14.41 0.39 -3.43
CA SER A 68 -14.61 0.13 -4.87
C SER A 68 -13.50 0.70 -5.74
N VAL A 69 -12.68 1.63 -5.21
CA VAL A 69 -11.55 2.24 -5.92
C VAL A 69 -10.28 1.44 -5.67
N ILE A 70 -9.88 1.36 -4.40
CA ILE A 70 -8.80 0.49 -3.95
C ILE A 70 -9.42 -0.50 -2.98
N SER A 71 -9.52 -1.77 -3.38
CA SER A 71 -10.14 -2.81 -2.55
C SER A 71 -9.23 -3.28 -1.42
N ASP A 72 -9.81 -3.91 -0.40
CA ASP A 72 -9.02 -4.48 0.71
C ASP A 72 -8.08 -5.59 0.23
N GLY A 73 -8.47 -6.34 -0.81
CA GLY A 73 -7.59 -7.35 -1.43
C GLY A 73 -6.36 -6.73 -2.09
N MET A 74 -6.51 -5.54 -2.71
CA MET A 74 -5.37 -4.80 -3.27
C MET A 74 -4.44 -4.30 -2.16
N ILE A 75 -5.01 -3.79 -1.07
CA ILE A 75 -4.24 -3.33 0.10
C ILE A 75 -3.47 -4.49 0.72
N LEU A 76 -4.14 -5.63 0.95
CA LEU A 76 -3.50 -6.81 1.52
C LEU A 76 -2.33 -7.30 0.66
N ALA A 77 -2.54 -7.44 -0.65
CA ALA A 77 -1.50 -7.87 -1.56
C ALA A 77 -0.29 -6.91 -1.56
N ALA A 78 -0.54 -5.59 -1.54
CA ALA A 78 0.52 -4.58 -1.48
C ALA A 78 1.29 -4.62 -0.15
N VAL A 79 0.58 -4.76 0.98
CA VAL A 79 1.19 -4.86 2.31
C VAL A 79 2.09 -6.10 2.39
N GLN A 80 1.61 -7.25 1.93
CA GLN A 80 2.39 -8.49 1.90
C GLN A 80 3.64 -8.37 1.02
N ALA A 81 3.49 -7.84 -0.20
CA ALA A 81 4.62 -7.65 -1.11
C ALA A 81 5.72 -6.74 -0.52
N ILE A 82 5.34 -5.65 0.17
CA ILE A 82 6.31 -4.76 0.80
C ILE A 82 7.01 -5.46 1.98
N ARG A 83 6.26 -6.18 2.82
CA ARG A 83 6.83 -6.92 3.97
C ARG A 83 7.80 -8.01 3.54
N GLU A 84 7.47 -8.74 2.46
CA GLU A 84 8.35 -9.75 1.88
C GLU A 84 9.64 -9.12 1.36
N ALA A 85 9.56 -7.96 0.70
CA ALA A 85 10.74 -7.23 0.23
C ALA A 85 11.61 -6.64 1.36
N GLU A 86 11.03 -6.35 2.53
CA GLU A 86 11.75 -5.85 3.71
C GLU A 86 12.40 -6.97 4.52
N SER A 87 11.93 -8.21 4.36
CA SER A 87 12.56 -9.37 4.98
C SER A 87 13.87 -9.68 4.25
N PRO A 88 15.03 -9.74 4.93
CA PRO A 88 16.30 -10.08 4.30
C PRO A 88 16.19 -11.44 3.60
N PRO A 89 16.85 -11.65 2.44
CA PRO A 89 16.95 -12.97 1.85
C PRO A 89 17.58 -13.93 2.87
N ASP A 90 17.02 -15.13 2.98
CA ASP A 90 17.55 -16.19 3.84
C ASP A 90 19.07 -16.32 3.62
N PRO A 91 19.91 -16.27 4.67
CA PRO A 91 21.33 -16.52 4.49
C PRO A 91 21.49 -17.90 3.83
N PRO A 92 22.43 -18.05 2.88
CA PRO A 92 22.65 -19.34 2.23
C PRO A 92 22.85 -20.39 3.32
N ARG A 93 22.04 -21.46 3.31
CA ARG A 93 22.24 -22.58 4.21
C ARG A 93 23.65 -23.08 3.96
N THR A 94 24.55 -22.86 4.91
CA THR A 94 25.84 -23.55 4.94
C THR A 94 25.53 -25.02 5.12
N GLU A 95 25.38 -25.76 4.01
CA GLU A 95 25.56 -27.20 3.99
C GLU A 95 26.96 -27.45 4.56
N THR A 96 26.98 -27.85 5.82
CA THR A 96 28.18 -28.31 6.49
C THR A 96 28.06 -29.82 6.51
N ASP A 97 28.74 -30.48 5.58
CA ASP A 97 29.08 -31.90 5.65
C ASP A 97 30.59 -32.01 5.38
#